data_AF-A0A7S9YW48-F1
#
_entry.id   AF-A0A7S9YW48-F1
#
_cell.length_a   1.000
_cell.length_b   1.000
_cell.length_c   1.000
_cell.angle_alpha   90.00
_cell.angle_beta   90.00
_cell.angle_gamma   90.00
#
_symmetry.space_group_name_H-M   'P 1'
#
loop_
_entity.id
_entity.type
_entity.pdbx_description
1 polymer ?
#
loop_
_entity_poly.entity_id
_entity_poly.type
_entity_poly.pdbx_seq_one_letter_code
_entity_poly.pdbx_strand_id
1 'polypeptide(L)'
;MSSPSWSKVRERAGGLLFALGLNGLLLLALLTLAPHPDMREEDPRNPVTFEMAAAPEEAAKKSVEKRKKRVEAAAPKKKTEIQPQKPVQKPLVELPVTLPPVTVPFLELDSAQMASADIGKMAPKDAGAGAEGKGNSPAAAGPGEGPGGVQLFEAEWYRPPSHAELASYLPASAPAGGWGLVACKTVENFRVENCQALGESPQGSGFARAVRLAAWQFLVRPPRVNGKSMVGAWVRIRIDYTPAPAKGGAAGM
;
A
#
# COMPACT_ATOMS: atom_id res chain seq x y z
N MET A 1 -63.24 5.19 20.17
CA MET A 1 -62.15 4.20 20.02
C MET A 1 -62.11 3.72 18.57
N SER A 2 -61.07 4.05 17.81
CA SER A 2 -60.87 3.51 16.45
C SER A 2 -59.93 2.31 16.52
N SER A 3 -60.43 1.14 16.16
CA SER A 3 -59.65 -0.11 16.09
C SER A 3 -58.63 -0.06 14.94
N PRO A 4 -57.37 -0.48 15.15
CA PRO A 4 -56.36 -0.50 14.09
C PRO A 4 -56.71 -1.55 13.02
N SER A 5 -56.68 -1.13 11.75
CA SER A 5 -56.99 -2.00 10.61
C SER A 5 -56.00 -3.18 10.53
N TRP A 6 -56.49 -4.38 10.80
CA TRP A 6 -55.73 -5.64 10.89
C TRP A 6 -54.94 -5.99 9.61
N SER A 7 -55.39 -5.49 8.45
CA SER A 7 -54.71 -5.64 7.16
C SER A 7 -53.33 -4.98 7.13
N LYS A 8 -53.20 -3.74 7.62
CA LYS A 8 -51.92 -3.00 7.66
C LYS A 8 -50.90 -3.64 8.62
N VAL A 9 -51.38 -4.27 9.68
CA VAL A 9 -50.52 -5.01 10.63
C VAL A 9 -49.97 -6.27 9.97
N ARG A 10 -50.80 -6.99 9.20
CA ARG A 10 -50.39 -8.21 8.50
C ARG A 10 -49.37 -7.95 7.39
N GLU A 11 -49.51 -6.83 6.69
CA GLU A 11 -48.58 -6.41 5.63
C GLU A 11 -47.22 -5.96 6.19
N ARG A 12 -47.22 -5.22 7.30
CA ARG A 12 -45.99 -4.83 8.02
C ARG A 12 -45.32 -6.02 8.73
N ALA A 13 -46.09 -6.99 9.22
CA ALA A 13 -45.57 -8.20 9.83
C ALA A 13 -44.81 -9.09 8.83
N GLY A 14 -45.28 -9.16 7.57
CA GLY A 14 -44.58 -9.88 6.51
C GLY A 14 -43.19 -9.30 6.23
N GLY A 15 -43.08 -7.98 6.10
CA GLY A 15 -41.80 -7.29 5.93
C GLY A 15 -40.86 -7.48 7.12
N LEU A 16 -41.39 -7.42 8.35
CA LEU A 16 -40.60 -7.65 9.57
C LEU A 16 -40.05 -9.08 9.64
N LEU A 17 -40.87 -10.08 9.33
CA LEU A 17 -40.46 -11.49 9.33
C LEU A 17 -39.40 -11.76 8.25
N PHE A 18 -39.56 -11.19 7.06
CA PHE A 18 -38.56 -11.31 6.01
C PHE A 18 -37.24 -10.65 6.41
N ALA A 19 -37.29 -9.44 6.99
CA ALA A 19 -36.10 -8.75 7.47
C ALA A 19 -35.39 -9.55 8.58
N LEU A 20 -36.13 -10.10 9.54
CA LEU A 20 -35.57 -10.94 10.60
C LEU A 20 -34.96 -12.23 10.03
N GLY A 21 -35.63 -12.89 9.08
CA GLY A 21 -35.11 -14.08 8.41
C GLY A 21 -33.82 -13.82 7.65
N LEU A 22 -33.77 -12.73 6.88
CA LEU A 22 -32.58 -12.32 6.13
C LEU A 22 -31.41 -12.01 7.06
N ASN A 23 -31.65 -11.23 8.14
CA ASN A 23 -30.60 -10.93 9.12
C ASN A 23 -30.13 -12.18 9.86
N GLY A 24 -31.05 -13.10 10.21
CA GLY A 24 -30.70 -14.38 10.83
C GLY A 24 -29.82 -15.24 9.93
N LEU A 25 -30.14 -15.33 8.63
CA LEU A 25 -29.32 -16.03 7.64
C LEU A 25 -27.91 -15.40 7.53
N LEU A 26 -27.82 -14.07 7.55
CA LEU A 26 -26.56 -13.34 7.45
C LEU A 26 -25.67 -13.57 8.67
N LEU A 27 -26.26 -13.57 9.87
CA LEU A 27 -25.57 -13.94 11.11
C LEU A 27 -25.11 -15.40 11.11
N LEU A 28 -25.95 -16.33 10.62
CA LEU A 28 -25.57 -17.73 10.49
C LEU A 28 -24.37 -17.90 9.54
N ALA A 29 -24.42 -17.25 8.38
CA ALA A 29 -23.31 -17.28 7.42
C ALA A 29 -22.02 -16.76 8.05
N LEU A 30 -22.07 -15.63 8.77
CA LEU A 30 -20.93 -15.07 9.48
C LEU A 30 -20.38 -16.02 10.55
N LEU A 31 -21.23 -16.67 11.35
CA LEU A 31 -20.76 -17.62 12.36
C LEU A 31 -20.16 -18.90 11.75
N THR A 32 -20.71 -19.40 10.64
CA THR A 32 -20.21 -20.63 9.99
C THR A 32 -18.94 -20.41 9.18
N LEU A 33 -18.72 -19.20 8.68
CA LEU A 33 -17.61 -18.85 7.80
C LEU A 33 -16.53 -18.01 8.49
N ALA A 34 -16.75 -17.60 9.74
CA ALA A 34 -15.74 -16.91 10.52
C ALA A 34 -14.56 -17.84 10.79
N PRO A 35 -13.33 -17.48 10.36
CA PRO A 35 -12.14 -18.20 10.76
C PRO A 35 -11.99 -18.09 12.28
N HIS A 36 -11.67 -19.20 12.94
CA HIS A 36 -11.38 -19.19 14.37
C HIS A 36 -10.20 -18.23 14.63
N PRO A 37 -10.28 -17.33 15.63
CA PRO A 37 -9.12 -16.56 16.02
C PRO A 37 -8.09 -17.53 16.56
N ASP A 38 -7.01 -17.74 15.80
CA ASP A 38 -5.83 -18.41 16.31
C ASP A 38 -5.31 -17.59 17.49
N MET A 39 -5.66 -18.02 18.71
CA MET A 39 -4.96 -17.57 19.89
C MET A 39 -3.54 -18.10 19.73
N ARG A 40 -2.65 -17.21 19.28
CA ARG A 40 -1.22 -17.48 19.20
C ARG A 40 -0.76 -17.76 20.62
N GLU A 41 -0.65 -19.03 20.97
CA GLU A 41 -0.06 -19.46 22.21
C GLU A 41 1.37 -18.93 22.20
N GLU A 42 1.65 -17.94 23.05
CA GLU A 42 3.01 -17.40 23.16
C GLU A 42 3.89 -18.52 23.73
N ASP A 43 4.69 -19.11 22.86
CA ASP A 43 5.68 -20.11 23.25
C ASP A 43 6.64 -19.46 24.26
N PRO A 44 6.67 -19.89 25.54
CA PRO A 44 7.50 -19.29 26.58
C PRO A 44 9.00 -19.59 26.37
N ARG A 45 9.39 -20.20 25.25
CA ARG A 45 10.78 -20.40 24.88
C ARG A 45 11.41 -19.07 24.48
N ASN A 46 12.08 -18.48 25.47
CA ASN A 46 13.06 -17.41 25.29
C ASN A 46 13.88 -17.62 24.00
N PRO A 47 14.05 -16.60 23.14
CA PRO A 47 14.97 -16.71 22.02
C PRO A 47 16.38 -16.91 22.56
N VAL A 48 16.94 -18.10 22.39
CA VAL A 48 18.34 -18.40 22.70
C VAL A 48 19.21 -17.73 21.63
N THR A 49 19.73 -16.56 21.97
CA THR A 49 20.88 -15.99 21.28
C THR A 49 22.10 -16.82 21.66
N PHE A 50 22.70 -17.51 20.69
CA PHE A 50 23.96 -18.21 20.88
C PHE A 50 25.07 -17.18 21.12
N GLU A 51 25.57 -17.09 22.35
CA GLU A 51 26.89 -16.51 22.63
C GLU A 51 27.94 -17.62 22.64
N MET A 52 28.91 -17.53 21.72
CA MET A 52 30.13 -18.35 21.73
C MET A 52 31.29 -17.50 22.30
N ALA A 53 31.63 -17.70 23.57
CA ALA A 53 32.99 -17.70 24.13
C ALA A 53 32.96 -17.95 25.65
N ALA A 54 33.79 -18.87 26.14
CA ALA A 54 33.82 -19.37 27.52
C ALA A 54 34.65 -18.51 28.49
N ALA A 55 34.24 -18.44 29.77
CA ALA A 55 35.07 -17.98 30.90
C ALA A 55 34.60 -18.57 32.25
N PRO A 56 35.51 -18.77 33.23
CA PRO A 56 35.35 -19.73 34.33
C PRO A 56 34.44 -19.27 35.49
N GLU A 57 33.97 -20.28 36.23
CA GLU A 57 32.94 -20.29 37.29
C GLU A 57 33.13 -19.30 38.47
N GLU A 58 34.24 -18.58 38.55
CA GLU A 58 34.52 -17.60 39.62
C GLU A 58 33.87 -16.23 39.41
N ALA A 59 33.57 -15.84 38.16
CA ALA A 59 32.94 -14.53 37.88
C ALA A 59 31.44 -14.50 38.26
N ALA A 60 30.78 -15.66 38.28
CA ALA A 60 29.37 -15.80 38.66
C ALA A 60 29.14 -15.58 40.16
N LYS A 61 30.11 -15.89 41.02
CA LYS A 61 29.96 -15.74 42.48
C LYS A 61 30.05 -14.26 42.91
N LYS A 62 30.93 -13.47 42.27
CA LYS A 62 31.06 -12.02 42.55
C LYS A 62 29.89 -11.18 42.06
N SER A 63 29.20 -11.60 40.99
CA SER A 63 28.06 -10.85 40.44
C SER A 63 26.76 -11.04 41.26
N VAL A 64 26.59 -12.19 41.91
CA VAL A 64 25.48 -12.47 42.83
C VAL A 64 25.60 -11.68 44.13
N GLU A 65 26.81 -11.54 44.68
CA GLU A 65 27.06 -10.78 45.91
C GLU A 65 26.85 -9.26 45.70
N LYS A 66 27.26 -8.74 44.52
CA LYS A 66 27.03 -7.33 44.14
C LYS A 66 25.55 -7.02 43.86
N ARG A 67 24.76 -8.00 43.38
CA ARG A 67 23.30 -7.87 43.23
C ARG A 67 22.57 -7.90 44.56
N LYS A 68 22.97 -8.75 45.52
CA LYS A 68 22.35 -8.79 46.86
C LYS A 68 22.55 -7.48 47.62
N LYS A 69 23.74 -6.87 47.55
CA LYS A 69 24.03 -5.56 48.19
C LYS A 69 23.27 -4.38 47.57
N ARG A 70 22.80 -4.49 46.32
CA ARG A 70 22.01 -3.45 45.62
C ARG A 70 20.51 -3.54 45.95
N VAL A 71 20.01 -4.70 46.35
CA VAL A 71 18.59 -4.90 46.72
C VAL A 71 18.32 -4.45 48.16
N GLU A 72 19.31 -4.54 49.06
CA GLU A 72 19.15 -4.14 50.47
C GLU A 72 19.23 -2.62 50.71
N ALA A 73 19.78 -1.85 49.76
CA ALA A 73 19.84 -0.38 49.82
C ALA A 73 18.57 0.31 49.25
N ALA A 74 17.57 -0.44 48.79
CA ALA A 74 16.33 0.09 48.23
C ALA A 74 15.14 -0.24 49.15
N ALA A 75 15.12 0.38 50.33
CA ALA A 75 13.93 0.42 51.18
C ALA A 75 12.76 1.10 50.42
N PRO A 76 11.50 0.64 50.60
CA PRO A 76 10.36 1.16 49.87
C PRO A 76 10.06 2.59 50.31
N LYS A 77 10.21 3.54 49.38
CA LYS A 77 9.68 4.89 49.58
C LYS A 77 8.15 4.81 49.63
N LYS A 78 7.63 5.18 50.80
CA LYS A 78 6.22 5.43 51.13
C LYS A 78 5.46 5.99 49.92
N LYS A 79 4.37 5.35 49.52
CA LYS A 79 3.36 5.93 48.62
C LYS A 79 2.91 7.25 49.22
N THR A 80 3.23 8.36 48.57
CA THR A 80 2.58 9.64 48.84
C THR A 80 1.19 9.56 48.24
N GLU A 81 0.20 9.52 49.12
CA GLU A 81 -1.20 9.75 48.82
C GLU A 81 -1.35 11.05 48.02
N ILE A 82 -1.86 10.96 46.79
CA ILE A 82 -2.21 12.13 45.99
C ILE A 82 -3.51 12.69 46.57
N GLN A 83 -3.41 13.77 47.33
CA GLN A 83 -4.59 14.55 47.70
C GLN A 83 -5.20 15.19 46.44
N PRO A 84 -6.53 15.11 46.25
CA PRO A 84 -7.19 15.78 45.14
C PRO A 84 -7.11 17.29 45.34
N GLN A 85 -6.33 17.97 44.50
CA GLN A 85 -6.30 19.43 44.47
C GLN A 85 -7.55 19.95 43.75
N LYS A 86 -8.25 20.86 44.43
CA LYS A 86 -9.42 21.59 43.93
C LYS A 86 -8.99 22.45 42.72
N PRO A 87 -9.73 22.48 41.60
CA PRO A 87 -9.31 23.23 40.42
C PRO A 87 -9.31 24.74 40.70
N VAL A 88 -8.15 25.39 40.52
CA VAL A 88 -8.06 26.85 40.45
C VAL A 88 -8.40 27.26 39.02
N GLN A 89 -9.53 27.93 38.84
CA GLN A 89 -9.89 28.56 37.58
C GLN A 89 -8.94 29.73 37.30
N LYS A 90 -8.22 29.67 36.18
CA LYS A 90 -7.48 30.81 35.66
C LYS A 90 -8.45 31.73 34.90
N PRO A 91 -8.44 33.05 35.15
CA PRO A 91 -9.18 34.00 34.32
C PRO A 91 -8.77 33.91 32.84
N LEU A 92 -9.76 33.85 31.97
CA LEU A 92 -9.62 33.83 30.53
C LEU A 92 -9.02 35.16 30.08
N VAL A 93 -7.76 35.14 29.65
CA VAL A 93 -7.19 36.24 28.87
C VAL A 93 -7.65 36.03 27.43
N GLU A 94 -8.52 36.92 26.97
CA GLU A 94 -8.99 36.96 25.59
C GLU A 94 -7.87 37.53 24.72
N LEU A 95 -7.09 36.65 24.08
CA LEU A 95 -6.20 37.05 23.00
C LEU A 95 -7.04 37.25 21.73
N PRO A 96 -6.81 38.32 20.94
CA PRO A 96 -7.46 38.46 19.65
C PRO A 96 -7.01 37.32 18.73
N VAL A 97 -7.96 36.46 18.36
CA VAL A 97 -7.74 35.39 17.37
C VAL A 97 -7.59 36.06 16.00
N THR A 98 -6.36 36.19 15.53
CA THR A 98 -6.11 36.34 14.10
C THR A 98 -6.28 34.98 13.46
N LEU A 99 -7.43 34.76 12.83
CA LEU A 99 -7.69 33.58 12.00
C LEU A 99 -6.68 33.54 10.84
N PRO A 100 -5.86 32.47 10.67
CA PRO A 100 -5.11 32.30 9.43
C PRO A 100 -6.10 32.09 8.27
N PRO A 101 -5.79 32.53 7.03
CA PRO A 101 -6.65 32.28 5.89
C PRO A 101 -6.80 30.76 5.70
N VAL A 102 -8.04 30.31 5.64
CA VAL A 102 -8.38 28.90 5.37
C VAL A 102 -7.94 28.59 3.94
N THR A 103 -6.76 28.02 3.78
CA THR A 103 -6.32 27.44 2.51
C THR A 103 -7.05 26.13 2.32
N VAL A 104 -8.20 26.22 1.69
CA VAL A 104 -8.96 25.10 1.12
C VAL A 104 -8.14 24.45 0.00
N PRO A 105 -8.08 23.11 -0.12
CA PRO A 105 -7.24 22.42 -1.08
C PRO A 105 -7.89 22.34 -2.47
N PHE A 106 -8.40 23.46 -2.98
CA PHE A 106 -8.74 23.56 -4.40
C PHE A 106 -7.67 24.37 -5.12
N LEU A 107 -7.43 24.00 -6.38
CA LEU A 107 -6.51 24.70 -7.24
C LEU A 107 -7.18 26.03 -7.64
N GLU A 108 -6.74 27.14 -7.04
CA GLU A 108 -7.16 28.48 -7.47
C GLU A 108 -6.45 28.81 -8.78
N LEU A 109 -7.22 28.84 -9.88
CA LEU A 109 -6.74 29.29 -11.18
C LEU A 109 -7.19 30.73 -11.41
N ASP A 110 -6.26 31.60 -11.80
CA ASP A 110 -6.62 32.95 -12.26
C ASP A 110 -7.14 32.91 -13.71
N SER A 111 -7.78 34.00 -14.15
CA SER A 111 -8.38 34.08 -15.48
C SER A 111 -7.37 33.96 -16.64
N ALA A 112 -6.11 34.33 -16.42
CA ALA A 112 -5.04 34.20 -17.41
C ALA A 112 -4.57 32.75 -17.52
N GLN A 113 -4.48 32.03 -16.41
CA GLN A 113 -4.19 30.60 -16.38
C GLN A 113 -5.28 29.78 -17.08
N MET A 114 -6.55 30.11 -16.84
CA MET A 114 -7.68 29.52 -17.56
C MET A 114 -7.61 29.79 -19.07
N ALA A 115 -7.23 30.99 -19.49
CA ALA A 115 -7.08 31.33 -20.90
C ALA A 115 -5.90 30.60 -21.58
N SER A 116 -4.83 30.30 -20.84
CA SER A 116 -3.67 29.57 -21.36
C SER A 116 -3.90 28.06 -21.54
N ALA A 117 -4.90 27.51 -20.85
CA ALA A 117 -5.29 26.09 -20.94
C ALA A 117 -6.38 25.81 -21.99
N ASP A 118 -6.80 26.82 -22.76
CA ASP A 118 -7.84 26.71 -23.79
C ASP A 118 -7.32 25.99 -25.05
N ILE A 119 -7.59 24.69 -25.11
CA ILE A 119 -7.23 23.79 -26.23
C ILE A 119 -7.95 24.19 -27.53
N GLY A 120 -9.02 24.97 -27.47
CA GLY A 120 -9.74 25.47 -28.64
C GLY A 120 -8.92 26.40 -29.53
N LYS A 121 -7.83 26.98 -29.03
CA LYS A 121 -6.94 27.88 -29.79
C LYS A 121 -5.66 27.21 -30.31
N MET A 122 -5.47 25.92 -30.05
CA MET A 122 -4.33 25.20 -30.58
C MET A 122 -4.52 24.92 -32.07
N ALA A 123 -3.51 25.21 -32.89
CA ALA A 123 -3.53 24.85 -34.29
C ALA A 123 -3.64 23.31 -34.43
N PRO A 124 -4.56 22.78 -35.25
CA PRO A 124 -4.62 21.35 -35.50
C PRO A 124 -3.29 20.92 -36.14
N LYS A 125 -2.56 20.04 -35.46
CA LYS A 125 -1.44 19.33 -36.09
C LYS A 125 -2.02 18.40 -37.13
N ASP A 126 -1.54 18.55 -38.35
CA ASP A 126 -1.93 17.80 -39.53
C ASP A 126 -2.10 16.31 -39.25
N ALA A 127 -3.29 15.80 -39.59
CA ALA A 127 -3.52 14.39 -39.80
C ALA A 127 -2.75 13.98 -41.07
N GLY A 128 -1.54 13.45 -40.90
CA GLY A 128 -0.70 13.05 -42.02
C GLY A 128 0.39 12.05 -41.63
N ALA A 129 0.31 10.89 -42.28
CA ALA A 129 1.35 9.86 -42.43
C ALA A 129 1.63 8.97 -41.22
N GLY A 130 1.32 7.67 -41.41
CA GLY A 130 1.76 6.59 -40.54
C GLY A 130 3.27 6.61 -40.35
N ALA A 131 3.67 6.61 -39.08
CA ALA A 131 5.01 6.26 -38.67
C ALA A 131 4.86 5.14 -37.64
N GLU A 132 5.39 3.97 -37.97
CA GLU A 132 5.70 2.90 -37.03
C GLU A 132 6.67 3.45 -35.98
N GLY A 133 6.12 4.04 -34.93
CA GLY A 133 6.87 4.58 -33.80
C GLY A 133 6.75 3.64 -32.63
N LYS A 134 7.86 3.02 -32.22
CA LYS A 134 8.04 2.48 -30.87
C LYS A 134 7.44 3.48 -29.88
N GLY A 135 6.32 3.11 -29.28
CA GLY A 135 5.53 3.94 -28.37
C GLY A 135 6.28 4.23 -27.08
N ASN A 136 7.21 5.17 -27.16
CA ASN A 136 7.69 5.98 -26.06
C ASN A 136 7.02 7.36 -26.18
N SER A 137 5.70 7.39 -26.19
CA SER A 137 4.98 8.62 -25.93
C SER A 137 5.28 8.99 -24.47
N PRO A 138 5.86 10.16 -24.17
CA PRO A 138 5.83 10.69 -22.82
C PRO A 138 4.39 11.11 -22.54
N ALA A 139 3.51 10.14 -22.29
CA ALA A 139 2.26 10.40 -21.60
C ALA A 139 2.67 11.03 -20.27
N ALA A 140 2.36 12.32 -20.13
CA ALA A 140 2.37 13.08 -18.89
C ALA A 140 3.38 12.58 -17.83
N ALA A 141 4.69 12.76 -18.08
CA ALA A 141 5.68 12.66 -17.01
C ALA A 141 5.57 13.92 -16.12
N GLY A 142 4.39 14.17 -15.57
CA GLY A 142 4.09 15.23 -14.63
C GLY A 142 4.08 14.69 -13.19
N PRO A 143 4.28 15.56 -12.19
CA PRO A 143 4.01 15.21 -10.80
C PRO A 143 2.52 14.85 -10.67
N GLY A 144 2.19 13.56 -10.48
CA GLY A 144 0.80 13.11 -10.34
C GLY A 144 0.47 11.71 -10.85
N GLU A 145 1.32 11.07 -11.66
CA GLU A 145 1.03 9.78 -12.30
C GLU A 145 1.03 8.58 -11.32
N GLY A 146 1.68 8.74 -10.16
CA GLY A 146 1.79 7.67 -9.17
C GLY A 146 0.57 7.58 -8.24
N PRO A 147 0.40 6.45 -7.54
CA PRO A 147 -0.66 6.29 -6.54
C PRO A 147 -0.68 7.43 -5.51
N GLY A 148 -1.80 8.13 -5.40
CA GLY A 148 -1.94 9.27 -4.49
C GLY A 148 -1.28 10.57 -4.98
N GLY A 149 -1.04 10.73 -6.28
CA GLY A 149 -0.50 11.97 -6.87
C GLY A 149 1.02 12.13 -6.69
N VAL A 150 1.70 11.07 -6.26
CA VAL A 150 3.15 11.06 -6.08
C VAL A 150 3.89 11.09 -7.41
N GLN A 151 5.11 11.65 -7.41
CA GLN A 151 5.99 11.57 -8.57
C GLN A 151 6.33 10.11 -8.85
N LEU A 152 6.05 9.68 -10.07
CA LEU A 152 6.41 8.37 -10.57
C LEU A 152 7.71 8.47 -11.34
N PHE A 153 8.72 7.71 -10.92
CA PHE A 153 10.02 7.62 -11.59
C PHE A 153 10.03 6.44 -12.56
N GLU A 154 10.86 6.48 -13.61
CA GLU A 154 11.07 5.28 -14.44
C GLU A 154 11.87 4.23 -13.66
N ALA A 155 11.47 2.96 -13.75
CA ALA A 155 12.19 1.88 -13.11
C ALA A 155 13.52 1.61 -13.81
N GLU A 156 14.61 1.59 -13.05
CA GLU A 156 15.92 1.14 -13.53
C GLU A 156 16.17 -0.30 -13.05
N TRP A 157 16.37 -1.24 -13.97
CA TRP A 157 16.57 -2.64 -13.63
C TRP A 157 17.94 -2.89 -12.98
N TYR A 158 17.93 -3.56 -11.84
CA TYR A 158 19.10 -4.31 -11.37
C TYR A 158 19.13 -5.69 -12.04
N ARG A 159 18.00 -6.41 -12.05
CA ARG A 159 17.79 -7.63 -12.83
C ARG A 159 16.34 -7.65 -13.33
N PRO A 160 16.12 -7.62 -14.66
CA PRO A 160 14.78 -7.82 -15.20
C PRO A 160 14.32 -9.28 -15.01
N PRO A 161 13.01 -9.52 -14.84
CA PRO A 161 12.47 -10.87 -14.79
C PRO A 161 12.64 -11.56 -16.14
N SER A 162 12.76 -12.89 -16.12
CA SER A 162 12.73 -13.72 -17.32
C SER A 162 11.30 -13.96 -17.79
N HIS A 163 11.16 -14.31 -19.08
CA HIS A 163 9.86 -14.67 -19.65
C HIS A 163 9.23 -15.87 -18.94
N ALA A 164 10.03 -16.86 -18.54
CA ALA A 164 9.54 -18.05 -17.83
C ALA A 164 9.01 -17.70 -16.43
N GLU A 165 9.70 -16.79 -15.72
CA GLU A 165 9.22 -16.33 -14.40
C GLU A 165 7.90 -15.54 -14.55
N LEU A 166 7.71 -14.77 -15.62
CA LEU A 166 6.47 -14.02 -15.88
C LEU A 166 5.32 -14.89 -16.41
N ALA A 167 5.62 -15.93 -17.20
CA ALA A 167 4.62 -16.73 -17.90
C ALA A 167 3.65 -17.42 -16.93
N SER A 168 4.11 -17.81 -15.74
CA SER A 168 3.28 -18.44 -14.70
C SER A 168 2.17 -17.56 -14.15
N TYR A 169 2.26 -16.23 -14.34
CA TYR A 169 1.27 -15.26 -13.87
C TYR A 169 0.29 -14.81 -14.96
N LEU A 170 0.49 -15.24 -16.20
CA LEU A 170 -0.40 -14.90 -17.31
C LEU A 170 -1.68 -15.74 -17.25
N PRO A 171 -2.86 -15.13 -17.48
CA PRO A 171 -4.08 -15.91 -17.63
C PRO A 171 -4.03 -16.75 -18.91
N ALA A 172 -4.72 -17.90 -18.92
CA ALA A 172 -4.80 -18.75 -20.11
C ALA A 172 -5.46 -18.05 -21.32
N SER A 173 -6.26 -17.00 -21.07
CA SER A 173 -6.90 -16.16 -22.09
C SER A 173 -6.04 -14.98 -22.54
N ALA A 174 -4.78 -14.87 -22.08
CA ALA A 174 -3.91 -13.76 -22.46
C ALA A 174 -3.67 -13.73 -23.99
N PRO A 175 -3.75 -12.56 -24.63
CA PRO A 175 -3.36 -12.39 -26.03
C PRO A 175 -1.89 -12.76 -26.27
N ALA A 176 -1.53 -13.05 -27.53
CA ALA A 176 -0.17 -13.44 -27.90
C ALA A 176 0.89 -12.35 -27.61
N GLY A 177 0.48 -11.10 -27.50
CA GLY A 177 1.35 -10.01 -27.13
C GLY A 177 0.61 -8.79 -26.59
N GLY A 178 1.37 -7.90 -25.96
CA GLY A 178 0.87 -6.71 -25.31
C GLY A 178 1.80 -6.21 -24.23
N TRP A 179 1.31 -5.38 -23.33
CA TRP A 179 2.10 -4.86 -22.22
C TRP A 179 1.27 -4.70 -20.95
N GLY A 180 1.95 -4.81 -19.81
CA GLY A 180 1.42 -4.49 -18.49
C GLY A 180 2.25 -3.40 -17.83
N LEU A 181 1.59 -2.41 -17.24
CA LEU A 181 2.19 -1.29 -16.54
C LEU A 181 1.75 -1.28 -15.08
N VAL A 182 2.72 -1.23 -14.17
CA VAL A 182 2.48 -1.14 -12.73
C VAL A 182 3.32 -0.01 -12.11
N ALA A 183 2.79 0.60 -11.06
CA ALA A 183 3.54 1.45 -10.15
C ALA A 183 3.92 0.63 -8.91
N CYS A 184 5.19 0.57 -8.56
CA CYS A 184 5.63 -0.12 -7.35
C CYS A 184 6.46 0.81 -6.46
N LYS A 185 6.45 0.56 -5.16
CA LYS A 185 7.28 1.28 -4.20
C LYS A 185 8.62 0.55 -4.04
N THR A 186 9.73 1.26 -4.14
CA THR A 186 11.07 0.68 -3.97
C THR A 186 11.37 0.41 -2.51
N VAL A 187 12.05 -0.69 -2.23
CA VAL A 187 12.54 -1.03 -0.88
C VAL A 187 14.03 -1.35 -0.93
N GLU A 188 14.61 -1.69 0.22
CA GLU A 188 16.00 -2.11 0.33
C GLU A 188 16.29 -3.36 -0.53
N ASN A 189 17.57 -3.66 -0.73
CA ASN A 189 18.03 -4.84 -1.49
C ASN A 189 17.49 -4.90 -2.93
N PHE A 190 17.25 -3.73 -3.54
CA PHE A 190 16.72 -3.57 -4.90
C PHE A 190 15.36 -4.25 -5.10
N ARG A 191 14.56 -4.46 -4.06
CA ARG A 191 13.23 -5.07 -4.17
C ARG A 191 12.16 -3.99 -4.39
N VAL A 192 10.96 -4.43 -4.74
CA VAL A 192 9.77 -3.58 -4.86
C VAL A 192 8.58 -4.20 -4.12
N GLU A 193 7.70 -3.34 -3.60
CA GLU A 193 6.49 -3.72 -2.87
C GLU A 193 5.32 -2.79 -3.21
N ASN A 194 4.14 -3.04 -2.62
CA ASN A 194 2.97 -2.18 -2.73
C ASN A 194 2.58 -1.84 -4.19
N CYS A 195 2.76 -2.81 -5.09
CA CYS A 195 2.54 -2.62 -6.51
C CYS A 195 1.06 -2.44 -6.87
N GLN A 196 0.77 -1.46 -7.71
CA GLN A 196 -0.55 -1.13 -8.23
C GLN A 196 -0.55 -1.16 -9.76
N ALA A 197 -1.60 -1.69 -10.36
CA ALA A 197 -1.76 -1.67 -11.82
C ALA A 197 -2.11 -0.27 -12.30
N LEU A 198 -1.39 0.23 -13.30
CA LEU A 198 -1.65 1.52 -13.93
C LEU A 198 -2.38 1.37 -15.27
N GLY A 199 -2.04 0.33 -16.03
CA GLY A 199 -2.65 0.10 -17.34
C GLY A 199 -2.11 -1.16 -18.01
N GLU A 200 -2.80 -1.60 -19.04
CA GLU A 200 -2.39 -2.72 -19.88
C GLU A 200 -2.93 -2.54 -21.30
N SER A 201 -2.30 -3.22 -22.25
CA SER A 201 -2.81 -3.36 -23.61
C SER A 201 -2.60 -4.79 -24.09
N PRO A 202 -3.62 -5.44 -24.67
CA PRO A 202 -5.01 -4.98 -24.79
C PRO A 202 -5.69 -4.80 -23.42
N GLN A 203 -6.70 -3.95 -23.33
CA GLN A 203 -7.46 -3.79 -22.09
C GLN A 203 -8.17 -5.11 -21.73
N GLY A 204 -8.09 -5.53 -20.46
CA GLY A 204 -8.69 -6.79 -20.01
C GLY A 204 -7.86 -8.03 -20.34
N SER A 205 -6.64 -7.87 -20.86
CA SER A 205 -5.70 -8.96 -21.13
C SER A 205 -5.17 -9.62 -19.86
N GLY A 206 -5.16 -8.90 -18.74
CA GLY A 206 -4.57 -9.35 -17.49
C GLY A 206 -3.06 -9.22 -17.40
N PHE A 207 -2.41 -8.52 -18.34
CA PHE A 207 -0.96 -8.26 -18.30
C PHE A 207 -0.55 -7.44 -17.08
N ALA A 208 -1.25 -6.36 -16.73
CA ALA A 208 -0.90 -5.56 -15.55
C ALA A 208 -1.08 -6.37 -14.25
N ARG A 209 -2.11 -7.23 -14.21
CA ARG A 209 -2.31 -8.17 -13.10
C ARG A 209 -1.13 -9.15 -13.00
N ALA A 210 -0.70 -9.73 -14.11
CA ALA A 210 0.42 -10.67 -14.17
C ALA A 210 1.71 -10.01 -13.65
N VAL A 211 2.02 -8.81 -14.14
CA VAL A 211 3.19 -8.03 -13.70
C VAL A 211 3.13 -7.74 -12.20
N ARG A 212 1.98 -7.31 -11.68
CA ARG A 212 1.80 -7.02 -10.24
C ARG A 212 2.03 -8.26 -9.38
N LEU A 213 1.52 -9.41 -9.80
CA LEU A 213 1.69 -10.67 -9.07
C LEU A 213 3.13 -11.19 -9.14
N ALA A 214 3.82 -10.95 -10.26
CA ALA A 214 5.23 -11.30 -10.42
C ALA A 214 6.19 -10.34 -9.70
N ALA A 215 5.72 -9.18 -9.25
CA ALA A 215 6.60 -8.07 -8.85
C ALA A 215 7.54 -8.37 -7.67
N TRP A 216 7.20 -9.34 -6.82
CA TRP A 216 8.07 -9.75 -5.70
C TRP A 216 9.42 -10.33 -6.15
N GLN A 217 9.52 -10.82 -7.40
CA GLN A 217 10.74 -11.37 -7.98
C GLN A 217 11.62 -10.33 -8.68
N PHE A 218 11.12 -9.09 -8.81
CA PHE A 218 11.78 -8.02 -9.55
C PHE A 218 12.91 -7.40 -8.73
N LEU A 219 14.01 -7.09 -9.42
CA LEU A 219 15.11 -6.35 -8.85
C LEU A 219 15.27 -5.00 -9.55
N VAL A 220 14.85 -3.93 -8.88
CA VAL A 220 14.81 -2.55 -9.38
C VAL A 220 15.66 -1.65 -8.49
N ARG A 221 16.51 -0.83 -9.10
CA ARG A 221 17.31 0.17 -8.40
C ARG A 221 16.43 1.32 -7.94
N PRO A 222 16.46 1.70 -6.64
CA PRO A 222 15.74 2.87 -6.21
C PRO A 222 16.27 4.14 -6.90
N PRO A 223 15.39 5.05 -7.35
CA PRO A 223 15.77 6.31 -7.96
C PRO A 223 16.78 7.06 -7.11
N ARG A 224 17.74 7.73 -7.75
CA ARG A 224 18.72 8.58 -7.07
C ARG A 224 18.39 10.05 -7.33
N VAL A 225 18.24 10.82 -6.26
CA VAL A 225 18.07 12.27 -6.31
C VAL A 225 19.23 12.89 -5.55
N ASN A 226 19.98 13.79 -6.19
CA ASN A 226 21.19 14.41 -5.61
C ASN A 226 22.21 13.38 -5.08
N GLY A 227 22.38 12.27 -5.79
CA GLY A 227 23.30 11.18 -5.42
C GLY A 227 22.82 10.27 -4.28
N LYS A 228 21.68 10.57 -3.64
CA LYS A 228 21.10 9.74 -2.57
C LYS A 228 20.05 8.79 -3.13
N SER A 229 20.13 7.51 -2.77
CA SER A 229 19.13 6.50 -3.13
C SER A 229 17.84 6.73 -2.34
N MET A 230 16.72 6.87 -3.03
CA MET A 230 15.41 7.08 -2.41
C MET A 230 14.67 5.76 -2.29
N VAL A 231 14.86 5.08 -1.16
CA VAL A 231 14.02 3.97 -0.76
C VAL A 231 12.62 4.50 -0.41
N GLY A 232 11.59 3.80 -0.86
CA GLY A 232 10.19 4.20 -0.68
C GLY A 232 9.63 5.07 -1.80
N ALA A 233 10.41 5.35 -2.84
CA ALA A 233 9.95 6.08 -4.02
C ALA A 233 9.09 5.18 -4.93
N TRP A 234 8.14 5.78 -5.64
CA TRP A 234 7.31 5.07 -6.60
C TRP A 234 7.99 5.02 -7.97
N VAL A 235 8.05 3.82 -8.55
CA VAL A 235 8.61 3.55 -9.87
C VAL A 235 7.59 2.93 -10.81
N ARG A 236 7.65 3.33 -12.07
CA ARG A 236 6.88 2.80 -13.19
C ARG A 236 7.61 1.59 -13.77
N ILE A 237 6.96 0.44 -13.75
CA ILE A 237 7.48 -0.80 -14.33
C ILE A 237 6.56 -1.20 -15.48
N ARG A 238 7.10 -1.19 -16.70
CA ARG A 238 6.46 -1.70 -17.91
C ARG A 238 7.10 -3.03 -18.31
N ILE A 239 6.26 -4.03 -18.57
CA ILE A 239 6.68 -5.31 -19.13
C ILE A 239 5.95 -5.51 -20.45
N ASP A 240 6.72 -5.66 -21.51
CA ASP A 240 6.22 -6.01 -22.84
C ASP A 240 6.25 -7.54 -23.00
N TYR A 241 5.10 -8.10 -23.33
CA TYR A 241 4.93 -9.50 -23.68
C TYR A 241 4.95 -9.60 -25.20
N THR A 242 6.01 -10.18 -25.74
CA THR A 242 6.11 -10.49 -27.17
C THR A 242 6.05 -11.99 -27.38
N PRO A 243 5.38 -12.49 -28.43
CA PRO A 243 5.50 -13.88 -28.81
C PRO A 243 6.97 -14.17 -29.10
N ALA A 244 7.52 -15.20 -28.44
CA ALA A 244 8.91 -15.60 -28.68
C ALA A 244 9.08 -15.89 -30.18
N PRO A 245 10.20 -15.49 -30.81
CA PRO A 245 10.48 -15.94 -32.16
C PRO A 245 10.53 -17.47 -32.13
N ALA A 246 9.72 -18.11 -32.98
CA ALA A 246 9.79 -19.55 -33.17
C ALA A 246 11.26 -19.90 -33.45
N LYS A 247 11.87 -20.70 -32.58
CA LYS A 247 13.24 -21.19 -32.79
C LYS A 247 13.26 -21.87 -34.15
N GLY A 248 13.84 -21.20 -35.14
CA GLY A 248 14.08 -21.76 -36.46
C GLY A 248 14.85 -23.05 -36.29
N GLY A 249 14.25 -24.15 -36.75
CA GLY A 249 14.90 -25.44 -36.81
C GLY A 249 16.19 -25.38 -37.61
N ALA A 250 17.08 -26.30 -37.27
CA ALA A 250 18.32 -26.57 -37.97
C ALA A 250 18.19 -26.46 -39.49
N ALA A 251 19.02 -25.59 -40.09
CA ALA A 251 19.41 -25.66 -41.49
C ALA A 251 20.90 -25.36 -41.54
N GLY A 252 21.68 -26.43 -41.39
CA GLY A 252 23.13 -26.45 -41.40
C GLY A 252 23.59 -27.86 -41.71
N MET A 253 23.36 -28.28 -42.95
CA MET A 253 24.08 -29.32 -43.69
C MET A 253 24.54 -28.68 -44.99
#